data_AF-A8AAI3-F1
#
_entry.id   AF-A8AAI3-F1
#
_cell.length_a   1.000
_cell.length_b   1.000
_cell.length_c   1.000
_cell.angle_alpha   90.00
_cell.angle_beta   90.00
_cell.angle_gamma   90.00
#
_symmetry.space_group_name_H-M   'P 1'
#
loop_
_entity.id
_entity.type
_entity.pdbx_description
1 polymer ?
#
loop_
_entity_poly.entity_id
_entity_poly.type
_entity_poly.pdbx_seq_one_letter_code
_entity_poly.pdbx_strand_id
1 'polypeptide(L)'
;MSEYLTTALVAAALALLTNALYPKMRRIVEKRLQPRRVKVRVPQDVAVVDASNVVMHGPKVGKKGRIENLLVVINALRERGFEVYAIADASLRHKVDKPEVLERLIAKGVVLQAPASTPADYFILSVADREYGIVVSNDVFKEWRTLFPWIKDKYRLVRYMIVGKTAYFYPDVRPKKKRKKVKEEEPLCPQLFKRSEEDEDYSKYYVM
;
A
#
# COMPACT_ATOMS: atom_id res chain seq x y z
N MET A 1 1.42 63.24 26.79
CA MET A 1 2.17 61.99 27.05
C MET A 1 1.26 60.82 27.48
N SER A 2 0.21 61.06 28.28
CA SER A 2 -0.72 60.01 28.76
C SER A 2 -1.49 59.25 27.65
N GLU A 3 -1.95 59.94 26.61
CA GLU A 3 -2.74 59.33 25.52
C GLU A 3 -1.93 58.43 24.58
N TYR A 4 -0.66 58.76 24.34
CA TYR A 4 0.24 57.94 23.52
C TYR A 4 0.66 56.65 24.23
N LEU A 5 0.77 56.68 25.55
CA LEU A 5 1.13 55.51 26.36
C LEU A 5 -0.04 54.51 26.44
N THR A 6 -1.27 55.01 26.59
CA THR A 6 -2.47 54.18 26.66
C THR A 6 -2.79 53.54 25.32
N THR A 7 -2.69 54.28 24.21
CA THR A 7 -2.86 53.73 22.86
C THR A 7 -1.80 52.66 22.53
N ALA A 8 -0.54 52.88 22.91
CA ALA A 8 0.53 51.90 22.74
C ALA A 8 0.28 50.60 23.54
N LEU A 9 -0.21 50.72 24.78
CA LEU A 9 -0.54 49.56 25.62
C LEU A 9 -1.70 48.73 25.06
N VAL A 10 -2.75 49.39 24.57
CA VAL A 10 -3.90 48.71 23.95
C VAL A 10 -3.48 47.99 22.67
N ALA A 11 -2.67 48.64 21.83
CA ALA A 11 -2.13 48.03 20.62
C ALA A 11 -1.23 46.81 20.93
N ALA A 12 -0.37 46.90 21.94
CA ALA A 12 0.47 45.79 22.39
C ALA A 12 -0.37 44.63 22.94
N ALA A 13 -1.42 44.91 23.72
CA ALA A 13 -2.33 43.88 24.23
C ALA A 13 -3.10 43.18 23.10
N LEU A 14 -3.59 43.92 22.11
CA LEU A 14 -4.24 43.38 20.91
C LEU A 14 -3.27 42.53 20.08
N ALA A 15 -2.03 42.98 19.89
CA ALA A 15 -0.99 42.23 19.20
C ALA A 15 -0.62 40.94 19.93
N LEU A 16 -0.54 40.96 21.26
CA LEU A 16 -0.32 39.76 22.07
C LEU A 16 -1.50 38.79 22.01
N LEU A 17 -2.74 39.30 22.09
CA LEU A 17 -3.95 38.49 22.00
C LEU A 17 -4.07 37.82 20.62
N THR A 18 -3.85 38.58 19.54
CA THR A 18 -3.86 38.05 18.17
C THR A 18 -2.74 37.03 17.97
N ASN A 19 -1.50 37.33 18.38
CA ASN A 19 -0.38 36.37 18.26
C ASN A 19 -0.58 35.09 19.10
N ALA A 20 -1.29 35.17 20.23
CA ALA A 20 -1.56 34.00 21.08
C ALA A 20 -2.78 33.18 20.61
N LEU A 21 -3.86 33.85 20.19
CA LEU A 21 -5.14 33.22 19.87
C LEU A 21 -5.23 32.78 18.41
N TYR A 22 -4.70 33.58 17.48
CA TYR A 22 -4.71 33.31 16.04
C TYR A 22 -4.08 31.96 15.66
N PRO A 23 -2.87 31.56 16.14
CA PRO A 23 -2.31 30.26 15.79
C PRO A 23 -3.13 29.09 16.34
N LYS A 24 -3.78 29.24 17.50
CA LYS A 24 -4.66 28.20 18.07
C LYS A 24 -5.95 28.07 17.24
N MET A 25 -6.61 29.18 16.93
CA MET A 25 -7.81 29.19 16.10
C MET A 25 -7.53 28.69 14.69
N ARG A 26 -6.43 29.14 14.08
CA ARG A 26 -5.97 28.69 12.77
C ARG A 26 -5.74 27.18 12.75
N ARG A 27 -5.09 26.59 13.75
CA ARG A 27 -4.94 25.12 13.85
C ARG A 27 -6.27 24.39 13.96
N ILE A 28 -7.26 24.94 14.67
CA ILE A 28 -8.60 24.33 14.81
C ILE A 28 -9.35 24.39 13.48
N VAL A 29 -9.32 25.55 12.82
CA VAL A 29 -9.93 25.76 11.50
C VAL A 29 -9.24 24.89 10.45
N GLU A 30 -7.91 24.86 10.40
CA GLU A 30 -7.13 23.98 9.50
C GLU A 30 -7.45 22.50 9.75
N LYS A 31 -7.54 22.05 11.01
CA LYS A 31 -7.97 20.67 11.33
C LYS A 31 -9.39 20.35 10.87
N ARG A 32 -10.32 21.32 10.93
CA ARG A 32 -11.71 21.15 10.47
C ARG A 32 -11.84 21.22 8.95
N LEU A 33 -11.03 22.04 8.30
CA LEU A 33 -10.97 22.21 6.85
C LEU A 33 -10.15 21.12 6.15
N GLN A 34 -9.33 20.36 6.89
CA GLN A 34 -8.71 19.16 6.32
C GLN A 34 -9.83 18.22 5.85
N PRO A 35 -9.91 17.90 4.54
CA PRO A 35 -10.86 16.92 4.08
C PRO A 35 -10.60 15.63 4.85
N ARG A 36 -11.62 15.13 5.57
CA ARG A 36 -11.51 13.83 6.24
C ARG A 36 -11.02 12.84 5.19
N ARG A 37 -9.79 12.34 5.32
CA ARG A 37 -9.26 11.31 4.42
C ARG A 37 -10.27 10.16 4.45
N VAL A 38 -11.04 10.01 3.38
CA VAL A 38 -12.10 9.01 3.32
C VAL A 38 -11.39 7.67 3.23
N LYS A 39 -11.30 7.00 4.38
CA LYS A 39 -10.77 5.64 4.46
C LYS A 39 -11.80 4.72 3.82
N VAL A 40 -11.45 4.11 2.69
CA VAL A 40 -12.32 3.17 2.00
C VAL A 40 -12.11 1.80 2.61
N ARG A 41 -13.18 1.18 3.11
CA ARG A 41 -13.12 -0.20 3.60
C ARG A 41 -13.41 -1.17 2.46
N VAL A 42 -12.41 -1.97 2.10
CA VAL A 42 -12.57 -3.04 1.11
C VAL A 42 -12.97 -4.35 1.80
N PRO A 43 -13.79 -5.20 1.15
CA PRO A 43 -14.37 -6.37 1.79
C PRO A 43 -13.34 -7.43 2.17
N GLN A 44 -12.30 -7.61 1.35
CA GLN A 44 -11.24 -8.60 1.56
C GLN A 44 -9.93 -7.95 1.97
N ASP A 45 -9.08 -8.75 2.62
CA ASP A 45 -7.75 -8.39 3.08
C ASP A 45 -6.63 -8.74 2.10
N VAL A 46 -6.95 -9.05 0.84
CA VAL A 46 -5.95 -9.36 -0.17
C VAL A 46 -5.59 -8.11 -0.99
N ALA A 47 -4.28 -7.85 -1.12
CA ALA A 47 -3.70 -6.85 -2.00
C ALA A 47 -2.70 -7.49 -2.97
N VAL A 48 -2.97 -7.38 -4.27
CA VAL A 48 -2.06 -7.82 -5.32
C VAL A 48 -1.27 -6.61 -5.82
N VAL A 49 0.04 -6.67 -5.70
CA VAL A 49 0.95 -5.57 -6.04
C VAL A 49 1.63 -5.89 -7.37
N ASP A 50 1.55 -4.94 -8.30
CA ASP A 50 2.34 -4.96 -9.53
C ASP A 50 3.79 -4.58 -9.21
N ALA A 51 4.62 -5.60 -8.99
CA ALA A 51 5.99 -5.41 -8.51
C ALA A 51 6.84 -4.68 -9.56
N SER A 52 6.65 -5.00 -10.84
CA SER A 52 7.37 -4.35 -11.94
C SER A 52 7.06 -2.86 -12.01
N ASN A 53 5.80 -2.47 -11.90
CA ASN A 53 5.40 -1.06 -11.89
C ASN A 53 5.98 -0.31 -10.70
N VAL A 54 5.90 -0.91 -9.50
CA VAL A 54 6.41 -0.29 -8.26
C VAL A 54 7.92 -0.13 -8.26
N VAL A 55 8.67 -1.15 -8.68
CA VAL A 55 10.14 -1.06 -8.77
C VAL A 55 10.56 0.01 -9.77
N MET A 56 9.85 0.12 -10.90
CA MET A 56 10.19 1.06 -11.97
C MET A 56 9.72 2.50 -11.71
N HIS A 57 8.97 2.75 -10.64
CA HIS A 57 8.43 4.05 -10.28
C HIS A 57 9.50 5.02 -9.72
N GLY A 58 9.37 6.31 -10.06
CA GLY A 58 10.18 7.38 -9.47
C GLY A 58 11.62 7.46 -10.01
N PRO A 59 12.54 8.13 -9.26
CA PRO A 59 13.92 8.31 -9.67
C PRO A 59 14.66 6.97 -9.84
N LYS A 60 15.33 6.81 -10.97
CA LYS A 60 16.06 5.59 -11.33
C LYS A 60 17.55 5.72 -11.05
N VAL A 61 18.22 4.60 -10.82
CA VAL A 61 19.70 4.53 -10.84
C VAL A 61 20.10 4.16 -12.26
N GLY A 62 20.42 5.18 -13.08
CA GLY A 62 20.53 5.00 -14.53
C GLY A 62 19.19 4.55 -15.13
N LYS A 63 19.17 3.37 -15.77
CA LYS A 63 17.94 2.77 -16.33
C LYS A 63 17.24 1.79 -15.38
N LYS A 64 17.80 1.56 -14.19
CA LYS A 64 17.31 0.55 -13.23
C LYS A 64 16.30 1.15 -12.25
N GLY A 65 15.20 0.43 -12.04
CA GLY A 65 14.25 0.68 -10.95
C GLY A 65 14.81 0.26 -9.59
N ARG A 66 14.17 0.71 -8.51
CA ARG A 66 14.66 0.51 -7.13
C ARG A 66 13.85 -0.57 -6.43
N ILE A 67 14.51 -1.64 -5.97
CA ILE A 67 13.84 -2.70 -5.21
C ILE A 67 13.26 -2.19 -3.89
N GLU A 68 13.85 -1.14 -3.31
CA GLU A 68 13.40 -0.54 -2.05
C GLU A 68 11.97 0.01 -2.16
N ASN A 69 11.57 0.51 -3.32
CA ASN A 69 10.19 0.97 -3.55
C ASN A 69 9.17 -0.14 -3.30
N LEU A 70 9.47 -1.36 -3.76
CA LEU A 70 8.61 -2.52 -3.59
C LEU A 70 8.47 -2.89 -2.12
N LEU A 71 9.58 -2.90 -1.38
CA LEU A 71 9.58 -3.20 0.06
C LEU A 71 8.77 -2.17 0.85
N VAL A 72 8.90 -0.88 0.54
CA VAL A 72 8.11 0.19 1.17
C VAL A 72 6.61 -0.01 0.92
N VAL A 73 6.21 -0.38 -0.30
CA VAL A 73 4.80 -0.64 -0.62
C VAL A 73 4.27 -1.89 0.09
N ILE A 74 5.01 -3.00 0.06
CA ILE A 74 4.62 -4.26 0.72
C ILE A 74 4.45 -4.04 2.22
N ASN A 75 5.42 -3.41 2.88
CA ASN A 75 5.37 -3.16 4.32
C ASN A 75 4.20 -2.24 4.68
N ALA A 76 4.00 -1.15 3.92
CA ALA A 76 2.89 -0.23 4.16
C ALA A 76 1.51 -0.89 3.99
N LEU A 77 1.37 -1.89 3.09
CA LEU A 77 0.13 -2.66 2.94
C LEU A 77 -0.05 -3.67 4.07
N ARG A 78 1.01 -4.37 4.47
CA ARG A 78 0.97 -5.32 5.60
C ARG A 78 0.62 -4.63 6.92
N GLU A 79 1.19 -3.45 7.19
CA GLU A 79 0.84 -2.62 8.35
C GLU A 79 -0.62 -2.17 8.35
N ARG A 80 -1.25 -2.10 7.17
CA ARG A 80 -2.69 -1.81 7.02
C ARG A 80 -3.57 -3.03 7.22
N GLY A 81 -2.97 -4.21 7.41
CA GLY A 81 -3.65 -5.49 7.61
C GLY A 81 -3.96 -6.25 6.33
N PHE A 82 -3.28 -5.95 5.22
CA PHE A 82 -3.43 -6.73 3.99
C PHE A 82 -2.48 -7.93 3.97
N GLU A 83 -2.98 -9.05 3.48
CA GLU A 83 -2.21 -10.12 2.87
C GLU A 83 -1.76 -9.68 1.47
N VAL A 84 -0.46 -9.74 1.21
CA VAL A 84 0.14 -9.10 0.03
C VAL A 84 0.76 -10.13 -0.90
N TYR A 85 0.27 -10.15 -2.14
CA TYR A 85 0.85 -10.92 -3.25
C TYR A 85 1.54 -9.94 -4.21
N ALA A 86 2.86 -9.87 -4.19
CA ALA A 86 3.61 -9.07 -5.16
C ALA A 86 3.93 -9.93 -6.38
N ILE A 87 3.45 -9.56 -7.57
CA ILE A 87 3.68 -10.30 -8.81
C ILE A 87 4.59 -9.47 -9.73
N ALA A 88 5.66 -10.08 -10.21
CA ALA A 88 6.66 -9.46 -11.07
C ALA A 88 6.67 -10.09 -12.46
N ASP A 89 6.94 -9.26 -13.46
CA ASP A 89 7.26 -9.72 -14.81
C ASP A 89 8.63 -10.41 -14.83
N ALA A 90 8.79 -11.45 -15.66
CA ALA A 90 10.03 -12.20 -15.78
C ALA A 90 11.22 -11.30 -16.18
N SER A 91 10.99 -10.22 -16.93
CA SER A 91 12.03 -9.28 -17.36
C SER A 91 12.53 -8.35 -16.25
N LEU A 92 11.86 -8.31 -15.08
CA LEU A 92 12.19 -7.36 -14.01
C LEU A 92 13.61 -7.53 -13.47
N ARG A 93 14.14 -8.76 -13.43
CA ARG A 93 15.51 -9.03 -12.98
C ARG A 93 16.58 -8.27 -13.75
N HIS A 94 16.32 -7.92 -15.01
CA HIS A 94 17.24 -7.12 -15.83
C HIS A 94 17.01 -5.62 -15.69
N LYS A 95 15.96 -5.19 -15.00
CA LYS A 95 15.53 -3.78 -14.88
C LYS A 95 15.62 -3.24 -13.45
N VAL A 96 15.96 -4.08 -12.47
CA VAL A 96 16.13 -3.67 -11.06
C VAL A 96 17.59 -3.35 -10.72
N ASP A 97 17.80 -2.46 -9.76
CA ASP A 97 19.10 -2.01 -9.25
C ASP A 97 19.87 -3.09 -8.50
N LYS A 98 19.14 -3.92 -7.73
CA LYS A 98 19.68 -5.01 -6.89
C LYS A 98 19.02 -6.35 -7.25
N PRO A 99 19.40 -6.97 -8.38
CA PRO A 99 18.78 -8.22 -8.84
C PRO A 99 18.90 -9.35 -7.83
N GLU A 100 20.01 -9.45 -7.11
CA GLU A 100 20.24 -10.43 -6.06
C GLU A 100 19.25 -10.33 -4.89
N VAL A 101 18.76 -9.11 -4.58
CA VAL A 101 17.70 -8.92 -3.58
C VAL A 101 16.37 -9.44 -4.12
N LEU A 102 16.05 -9.14 -5.39
CA LEU A 102 14.84 -9.63 -6.03
C LEU A 102 14.79 -11.16 -6.06
N GLU A 103 15.89 -11.82 -6.45
CA GLU A 103 15.95 -13.29 -6.49
C GLU A 103 15.71 -13.91 -5.10
N ARG A 104 16.26 -13.31 -4.04
CA ARG A 104 15.98 -13.76 -2.66
C ARG A 104 14.52 -13.57 -2.27
N LEU A 105 13.87 -12.49 -2.71
CA LEU A 105 12.44 -12.28 -2.45
C LEU A 105 11.58 -13.29 -3.20
N ILE A 106 12.00 -13.68 -4.41
CA ILE A 106 11.33 -14.73 -5.20
C ILE A 106 11.48 -16.09 -4.53
N ALA A 107 12.71 -16.47 -4.15
CA ALA A 107 12.97 -17.73 -3.47
C ALA A 107 12.21 -17.88 -2.14
N LYS A 108 11.95 -16.76 -1.45
CA LYS A 108 11.16 -16.71 -0.21
C LYS A 108 9.65 -16.64 -0.44
N GLY A 109 9.17 -16.65 -1.69
CA GLY A 109 7.75 -16.50 -2.02
C GLY A 109 7.16 -15.12 -1.71
N VAL A 110 7.98 -14.11 -1.39
CA VAL A 110 7.52 -12.74 -1.13
C VAL A 110 7.15 -12.05 -2.44
N VAL A 111 7.85 -12.37 -3.52
CA VAL A 111 7.56 -11.92 -4.89
C VAL A 111 7.32 -13.16 -5.75
N LEU A 112 6.18 -13.20 -6.43
CA LEU A 112 5.84 -14.24 -7.38
C LEU A 112 6.27 -13.78 -8.77
N GLN A 113 7.12 -14.55 -9.43
CA GLN A 113 7.51 -14.25 -10.81
C GLN A 113 6.52 -14.89 -11.78
N ALA A 114 5.97 -14.09 -12.70
CA ALA A 114 5.19 -14.62 -13.81
C ALA A 114 6.08 -15.47 -14.74
N PRO A 115 5.53 -16.53 -15.38
CA PRO A 115 6.28 -17.32 -16.33
C PRO A 115 6.89 -16.48 -17.45
N ALA A 116 8.00 -16.95 -18.01
CA ALA A 116 8.63 -16.30 -19.16
C ALA A 116 7.64 -16.18 -20.34
N SER A 117 7.77 -15.08 -21.10
CA SER A 117 6.92 -14.79 -22.26
C SER A 117 5.41 -14.75 -21.98
N THR A 118 5.00 -14.63 -20.71
CA THR A 118 3.60 -14.52 -20.31
C THR A 118 3.36 -13.17 -19.65
N PRO A 119 2.29 -12.44 -20.01
CA PRO A 119 2.00 -11.14 -19.40
C PRO A 119 1.72 -11.27 -17.89
N ALA A 120 2.51 -10.60 -17.06
CA ALA A 120 2.28 -10.57 -15.61
C ALA A 120 0.92 -9.96 -15.22
N ASP A 121 0.46 -8.97 -16.00
CA ASP A 121 -0.83 -8.30 -15.84
C ASP A 121 -2.00 -9.29 -15.74
N TYR A 122 -2.00 -10.35 -16.55
CA TYR A 122 -3.04 -11.38 -16.51
C TYR A 122 -3.14 -12.03 -15.12
N PHE A 123 -2.00 -12.41 -14.53
CA PHE A 123 -1.96 -13.03 -13.21
C PHE A 123 -2.31 -12.04 -12.11
N ILE A 124 -1.83 -10.80 -12.21
CA ILE A 124 -2.17 -9.71 -11.26
C ILE A 124 -3.69 -9.55 -11.17
N LEU A 125 -4.34 -9.43 -12.33
CA LEU A 125 -5.78 -9.22 -12.39
C LEU A 125 -6.53 -10.50 -12.00
N SER A 126 -6.12 -11.68 -12.46
CA SER A 126 -6.79 -12.94 -12.16
C SER A 126 -6.77 -13.28 -10.66
N VAL A 127 -5.61 -13.10 -10.00
CA VAL A 127 -5.50 -13.33 -8.55
C VAL A 127 -6.35 -12.33 -7.79
N ALA A 128 -6.27 -11.04 -8.14
CA ALA A 128 -7.08 -10.03 -7.48
C ALA A 128 -8.58 -10.29 -7.66
N ASP A 129 -9.00 -10.73 -8.85
CA ASP A 129 -10.41 -11.04 -9.11
C ASP A 129 -10.90 -12.23 -8.30
N ARG A 130 -10.15 -13.34 -8.33
CA ARG A 130 -10.46 -14.56 -7.57
C ARG A 130 -10.58 -14.29 -6.08
N GLU A 131 -9.64 -13.53 -5.52
CA GLU A 131 -9.61 -13.22 -4.09
C GLU A 131 -10.50 -12.02 -3.71
N TYR A 132 -11.27 -11.45 -4.65
CA TYR A 132 -12.00 -10.18 -4.47
C TYR A 132 -11.14 -9.08 -3.82
N GLY A 133 -9.85 -9.09 -4.11
CA GLY A 133 -8.85 -8.19 -3.57
C GLY A 133 -8.71 -6.88 -4.33
N ILE A 134 -7.76 -6.08 -3.88
CA ILE A 134 -7.33 -4.85 -4.56
C ILE A 134 -6.08 -5.12 -5.43
N VAL A 135 -5.89 -4.29 -6.45
CA VAL A 135 -4.67 -4.20 -7.24
C VAL A 135 -3.97 -2.89 -6.91
N VAL A 136 -2.67 -2.96 -6.61
CA VAL A 136 -1.82 -1.79 -6.40
C VAL A 136 -0.90 -1.64 -7.60
N SER A 137 -1.25 -0.71 -8.49
CA SER A 137 -0.47 -0.34 -9.66
C SER A 137 -0.86 1.07 -10.11
N ASN A 138 0.09 1.78 -10.72
CA ASN A 138 -0.21 3.04 -11.42
C ASN A 138 -0.58 2.82 -12.89
N ASP A 139 -0.49 1.59 -13.40
CA ASP A 139 -1.04 1.24 -14.70
C ASP A 139 -2.58 1.28 -14.70
N VAL A 140 -3.15 1.55 -15.86
CA VAL A 140 -4.57 1.58 -16.17
C VAL A 140 -5.09 0.27 -16.78
N PHE A 141 -4.20 -0.67 -17.10
CA PHE A 141 -4.47 -2.00 -17.66
C PHE A 141 -5.42 -1.96 -18.87
N LYS A 142 -5.17 -1.04 -19.82
CA LYS A 142 -6.13 -0.75 -20.91
C LYS A 142 -6.51 -1.99 -21.72
N GLU A 143 -5.52 -2.80 -22.07
CA GLU A 143 -5.66 -4.01 -22.90
C GLU A 143 -6.48 -5.11 -22.21
N TRP A 144 -6.49 -5.10 -20.87
CA TRP A 144 -7.14 -6.12 -20.05
C TRP A 144 -8.58 -5.79 -19.68
N ARG A 145 -9.06 -4.57 -19.94
CA ARG A 145 -10.39 -4.11 -19.50
C ARG A 145 -11.56 -4.89 -20.09
N THR A 146 -11.37 -5.52 -21.24
CA THR A 146 -12.38 -6.38 -21.85
C THR A 146 -12.52 -7.70 -21.08
N LEU A 147 -11.40 -8.28 -20.64
CA LEU A 147 -11.36 -9.52 -19.87
C LEU A 147 -11.66 -9.30 -18.38
N PHE A 148 -11.24 -8.15 -17.82
CA PHE A 148 -11.43 -7.80 -16.42
C PHE A 148 -12.13 -6.44 -16.27
N PRO A 149 -13.45 -6.35 -16.57
CA PRO A 149 -14.17 -5.08 -16.53
C PRO A 149 -14.18 -4.39 -15.16
N TRP A 150 -14.08 -5.17 -14.09
CA TRP A 150 -14.06 -4.69 -12.70
C TRP A 150 -12.89 -3.76 -12.39
N ILE A 151 -11.81 -3.77 -13.18
CA ILE A 151 -10.64 -2.91 -12.95
C ILE A 151 -10.97 -1.41 -13.11
N LYS A 152 -12.12 -1.10 -13.74
CA LYS A 152 -12.68 0.26 -13.80
C LYS A 152 -13.20 0.74 -12.45
N ASP A 153 -13.42 -0.16 -11.48
CA ASP A 153 -13.75 0.21 -10.11
C ASP A 153 -12.56 0.88 -9.42
N LYS A 154 -12.71 2.18 -9.17
CA LYS A 154 -11.72 3.04 -8.48
C LYS A 154 -11.39 2.59 -7.04
N TYR A 155 -12.15 1.66 -6.47
CA TYR A 155 -11.91 1.10 -5.14
C TYR A 155 -11.15 -0.23 -5.17
N ARG A 156 -11.06 -0.87 -6.35
CA ARG A 156 -10.26 -2.09 -6.55
C ARG A 156 -8.89 -1.79 -7.18
N LEU A 157 -8.78 -0.81 -8.07
CA LEU A 157 -7.49 -0.32 -8.56
C LEU A 157 -6.98 0.84 -7.70
N VAL A 158 -5.93 0.58 -6.92
CA VAL A 158 -5.35 1.51 -5.95
C VAL A 158 -4.05 2.09 -6.51
N ARG A 159 -4.04 3.41 -6.68
CA ARG A 159 -2.86 4.17 -7.08
C ARG A 159 -1.95 4.38 -5.90
N TYR A 160 -0.67 4.57 -6.17
CA TYR A 160 0.30 4.83 -5.12
C TYR A 160 1.28 5.95 -5.51
N MET A 161 1.86 6.56 -4.48
CA MET A 161 2.96 7.51 -4.59
C MET A 161 3.94 7.24 -3.46
N ILE A 162 5.23 7.24 -3.77
CA ILE A 162 6.29 7.05 -2.77
C ILE A 162 6.98 8.40 -2.56
N VAL A 163 6.99 8.88 -1.32
CA VAL A 163 7.67 10.12 -0.92
C VAL A 163 8.66 9.76 0.18
N GLY A 164 9.96 9.90 -0.10
CA GLY A 164 11.01 9.40 0.78
C GLY A 164 10.89 7.90 0.98
N LYS A 165 10.68 7.46 2.22
CA LYS A 165 10.50 6.05 2.60
C LYS A 165 9.05 5.67 2.91
N THR A 166 8.08 6.49 2.48
CA THR A 166 6.67 6.29 2.81
C THR A 166 5.83 6.12 1.54
N ALA A 167 5.04 5.05 1.48
CA ALA A 167 4.03 4.85 0.45
C ALA A 167 2.67 5.46 0.84
N TYR A 168 2.12 6.26 -0.06
CA TYR A 168 0.77 6.82 -0.02
C TYR A 168 -0.08 6.10 -1.06
N PHE A 169 -1.36 5.89 -0.74
CA PHE A 169 -2.29 5.16 -1.61
C PHE A 169 -3.55 5.99 -1.83
N TYR A 170 -4.10 5.92 -3.05
CA TYR A 170 -5.35 6.56 -3.41
C TYR A 170 -6.26 5.57 -4.16
N PRO A 171 -7.49 5.33 -3.65
CA PRO A 171 -8.01 5.80 -2.37
C PRO A 171 -7.25 5.20 -1.17
N ASP A 172 -7.42 5.79 0.03
CA ASP A 172 -6.82 5.25 1.25
C ASP A 172 -7.58 4.01 1.72
N VAL A 173 -7.24 2.86 1.14
CA VAL A 173 -7.90 1.58 1.40
C VAL A 173 -7.44 0.93 2.71
N ARG A 174 -8.39 0.30 3.40
CA ARG A 174 -8.16 -0.60 4.55
C ARG A 174 -9.06 -1.82 4.41
N PRO A 175 -8.61 -3.02 4.77
CA PRO A 175 -9.50 -4.16 4.82
C PRO A 175 -10.53 -3.96 5.94
N LYS A 176 -11.74 -4.50 5.76
CA LYS A 176 -12.65 -4.65 6.89
C LYS A 176 -11.97 -5.58 7.90
N LYS A 177 -11.90 -5.18 9.17
CA LYS A 177 -11.47 -6.11 10.24
C LYS A 177 -12.33 -7.36 10.12
N LYS A 178 -11.72 -8.53 9.91
CA LYS A 178 -12.41 -9.81 10.03
C LYS A 178 -13.08 -9.80 11.41
N ARG A 179 -14.41 -9.88 11.47
CA ARG A 179 -15.07 -10.36 12.69
C ARG A 179 -14.41 -11.71 12.96
N LYS A 180 -13.98 -12.02 14.20
CA LYS A 180 -13.47 -13.36 14.54
C LYS A 180 -14.45 -14.37 13.92
N LYS A 181 -14.02 -15.09 12.87
CA LYS A 181 -14.86 -16.14 12.29
C LYS A 181 -14.90 -17.24 13.35
N VAL A 182 -16.11 -17.60 13.76
CA VAL A 182 -16.41 -18.90 14.34
C VAL A 182 -15.88 -19.95 13.35
N LYS A 183 -15.20 -20.97 13.86
CA LYS A 183 -14.65 -22.08 13.07
C LYS A 183 -15.80 -22.75 12.30
N GLU A 184 -15.68 -22.85 10.98
CA GLU A 184 -16.51 -23.67 10.08
C GLU A 184 -15.93 -23.49 8.66
N GLU A 185 -15.60 -24.49 7.84
CA GLU A 185 -15.72 -25.96 7.87
C GLU A 185 -14.53 -26.57 7.08
N GLU A 186 -14.26 -27.86 7.29
CA GLU A 186 -13.18 -28.62 6.63
C GLU A 186 -13.30 -28.65 5.09
N PRO A 187 -12.18 -28.57 4.35
CA PRO A 187 -12.20 -28.68 2.90
C PRO A 187 -12.57 -30.09 2.43
N LEU A 188 -13.31 -30.13 1.32
CA LEU A 188 -13.99 -31.29 0.70
C LEU A 188 -13.09 -32.46 0.23
N CYS A 189 -11.80 -32.49 0.58
CA CYS A 189 -10.91 -33.61 0.22
C CYS A 189 -9.67 -33.70 1.15
N PRO A 190 -9.75 -34.43 2.27
CA PRO A 190 -8.67 -34.53 3.27
C PRO A 190 -7.43 -35.32 2.79
N GLN A 191 -7.56 -36.07 1.70
CA GLN A 191 -6.62 -37.13 1.33
C GLN A 191 -5.42 -36.64 0.51
N LEU A 192 -5.46 -35.41 -0.01
CA LEU A 192 -4.39 -34.82 -0.84
C LEU A 192 -3.35 -34.01 -0.05
N PHE A 193 -3.55 -33.85 1.26
CA PHE A 193 -2.61 -33.18 2.17
C PHE A 193 -2.09 -34.17 3.24
N LYS A 194 -1.55 -35.32 2.82
CA LYS A 194 -0.66 -36.08 3.71
C LYS A 194 0.64 -35.29 3.86
N ARG A 195 0.63 -34.44 4.88
CA ARG A 195 1.77 -33.71 5.44
C ARG A 195 2.84 -34.74 5.81
N SER A 196 4.02 -34.68 5.21
CA SER A 196 5.20 -35.38 5.74
C SER A 196 5.55 -34.75 7.09
N GLU A 197 5.83 -35.58 8.10
CA GLU A 197 5.99 -35.22 9.51
C GLU A 197 7.30 -34.45 9.84
N GLU A 198 7.82 -33.64 8.92
CA GLU A 198 9.05 -32.86 9.09
C GLU A 198 8.82 -31.39 8.70
N ASP A 199 7.89 -30.71 9.37
CA ASP A 199 7.79 -29.25 9.32
C ASP A 199 8.17 -28.69 10.70
N GLU A 200 9.42 -28.22 10.83
CA GLU A 200 9.95 -27.54 12.00
C GLU A 200 9.10 -26.31 12.38
N ASP A 201 8.99 -26.08 13.69
CA ASP A 201 8.21 -25.01 14.31
C ASP A 201 8.75 -23.60 13.95
N TYR A 202 8.15 -22.99 12.93
CA TYR A 202 8.45 -21.64 12.47
C TYR A 202 7.95 -20.51 13.39
N SER A 203 7.36 -20.81 14.55
CA SER A 203 6.94 -19.77 15.51
C SER A 203 8.12 -19.07 16.20
N LYS A 204 9.34 -19.60 16.09
CA LYS A 204 10.54 -19.08 16.77
C LYS A 204 11.14 -17.81 16.13
N TYR A 205 10.79 -17.46 14.89
CA TYR A 205 11.45 -16.40 14.14
C TYR A 205 10.70 -15.06 14.06
N TYR A 206 9.61 -14.91 14.83
CA TYR A 206 8.97 -13.62 15.06
C TYR A 206 9.29 -13.15 16.48
N VAL A 207 10.34 -12.33 16.63
CA VAL A 207 10.62 -11.57 17.85
C VAL A 207 10.22 -10.12 17.62
N MET A 208 9.64 -9.54 18.69
CA MET A 208 9.10 -8.19 18.92
C MET A 208 9.69 -7.03 18.11
#